data_AF-A0A956ZAG0-F1
#
_entry.id   AF-A0A956ZAG0-F1
#
_cell.length_a   1.000
_cell.length_b   1.000
_cell.length_c   1.000
_cell.angle_alpha   90.00
_cell.angle_beta   90.00
_cell.angle_gamma   90.00
#
_symmetry.space_group_name_H-M   'P 1'
#
loop_
_entity.id
_entity.type
_entity.pdbx_description
1 polymer ?
#
loop_
_entity_poly.entity_id
_entity_poly.type
_entity_poly.pdbx_seq_one_letter_code
_entity_poly.pdbx_strand_id
1 'polypeptide(L)'
;MGEVIAALFGTVLGIAVLVYAFMVYREISSLPEGSDKMKEIASAIHEGAMVFLQREYRIIGIFVAVVFVLLGLFISWTTAVAYIAGAFCSMTAGFFGMKSAT
;
A
#
# COMPACT_ATOMS: atom_id res chain seq x y z
N MET A 1 -16.25 -19.98 -17.65
CA MET A 1 -17.39 -19.17 -17.14
C MET A 1 -17.26 -18.90 -15.64
N GLY A 2 -16.93 -19.90 -14.80
CA GLY A 2 -16.73 -19.69 -13.36
C GLY A 2 -15.60 -18.71 -12.97
N GLU A 3 -14.46 -18.75 -13.66
CA GLU A 3 -13.33 -17.84 -13.38
C GLU A 3 -13.65 -16.36 -13.65
N VAL A 4 -14.43 -16.08 -14.69
CA VAL A 4 -14.84 -14.71 -15.06
C VAL A 4 -15.81 -14.15 -14.01
N ILE A 5 -16.72 -14.98 -13.50
CA ILE A 5 -17.66 -14.59 -12.44
C ILE A 5 -16.90 -14.31 -11.14
N ALA A 6 -15.92 -15.14 -10.79
CA ALA A 6 -15.06 -14.92 -9.62
C ALA A 6 -14.24 -13.62 -9.74
N ALA A 7 -13.67 -13.34 -10.92
CA ALA A 7 -12.93 -12.11 -11.17
C ALA A 7 -13.80 -10.84 -11.06
N LEU A 8 -15.03 -10.89 -11.60
CA LEU A 8 -15.98 -9.79 -11.48
C LEU A 8 -16.40 -9.54 -10.03
N PHE A 9 -16.75 -10.61 -9.29
CA PHE A 9 -17.12 -10.50 -7.90
C PHE A 9 -15.96 -9.97 -7.03
N GLY A 10 -14.74 -10.46 -7.28
CA GLY A 10 -13.54 -9.97 -6.62
C GLY A 10 -13.26 -8.49 -6.89
N THR A 11 -13.46 -8.03 -8.13
CA THR A 11 -13.28 -6.61 -8.48
C THR A 11 -14.31 -5.72 -7.78
N VAL A 12 -15.58 -6.12 -7.77
CA VAL A 12 -16.65 -5.37 -7.11
C VAL A 12 -16.41 -5.29 -5.60
N LEU A 13 -16.06 -6.41 -4.97
CA LEU A 13 -15.71 -6.43 -3.54
C LEU A 13 -14.48 -5.57 -3.24
N GLY A 14 -13.43 -5.65 -4.06
CA GLY A 14 -12.23 -4.85 -3.89
C GLY A 14 -12.54 -3.35 -3.88
N ILE A 15 -13.38 -2.89 -4.82
CA ILE A 15 -13.82 -1.49 -4.87
C ILE A 15 -14.64 -1.14 -3.62
N ALA A 16 -15.59 -1.99 -3.21
CA ALA A 16 -16.42 -1.74 -2.03
C ALA A 16 -15.58 -1.62 -0.74
N VAL A 17 -14.56 -2.47 -0.58
CA VAL A 17 -13.65 -2.43 0.56
C VAL A 17 -12.80 -1.15 0.55
N LEU A 18 -12.29 -0.73 -0.61
CA LEU A 18 -11.52 0.53 -0.72
C LEU A 18 -12.39 1.75 -0.36
N VAL A 19 -13.65 1.77 -0.78
CA VAL A 19 -14.60 2.83 -0.40
C VAL A 19 -14.83 2.85 1.11
N TYR A 20 -15.06 1.68 1.70
CA TYR A 20 -15.26 1.57 3.15
C TYR A 20 -14.01 2.00 3.94
N ALA A 21 -12.83 1.57 3.52
CA ALA A 21 -11.56 1.98 4.13
C ALA A 21 -11.37 3.50 4.08
N PHE A 22 -11.73 4.14 2.96
CA PHE A 22 -11.68 5.60 2.84
C PHE A 22 -12.68 6.32 3.76
N MET A 23 -13.88 5.77 3.95
CA MET A 23 -14.85 6.32 4.91
C MET A 23 -14.31 6.27 6.34
N VAL A 24 -13.77 5.12 6.76
CA VAL A 24 -13.17 4.93 8.09
C VAL A 24 -11.98 5.88 8.28
N TYR A 25 -11.12 6.02 7.27
CA TYR A 25 -10.01 6.97 7.31
C TYR A 25 -10.49 8.41 7.55
N ARG A 26 -11.54 8.86 6.85
CA ARG A 26 -12.11 10.20 7.04
C ARG A 26 -12.69 10.40 8.43
N GLU A 27 -13.38 9.39 8.96
CA GLU A 27 -13.97 9.45 10.29
C GLU A 27 -12.88 9.60 11.36
N ILE A 28 -11.85 8.75 11.31
CA ILE A 28 -10.72 8.81 12.25
C ILE A 28 -9.95 10.13 12.14
N SER A 29 -9.68 10.60 10.92
CA SER A 29 -8.94 11.85 10.69
C SER A 29 -9.69 13.11 11.15
N SER A 30 -11.00 13.01 11.40
CA SER A 30 -11.81 14.12 11.90
C SER A 30 -11.83 14.22 13.43
N LEU A 31 -11.27 13.24 14.13
CA LEU A 31 -11.22 13.22 15.60
C LEU A 31 -10.18 14.22 16.12
N PRO A 32 -10.44 14.86 17.28
CA PRO A 32 -9.53 15.84 17.84
C PRO A 32 -8.22 15.19 18.31
N GLU A 33 -7.09 15.76 17.88
CA GLU A 33 -5.72 15.29 18.13
C GLU A 33 -5.22 15.50 19.59
N GLY A 34 -6.15 15.65 20.55
CA GLY A 34 -5.91 15.85 21.98
C GLY A 34 -5.06 17.08 22.34
N SER A 35 -4.12 16.93 23.27
CA SER A 35 -3.33 18.03 23.83
C SER A 35 -2.15 18.43 22.94
N ASP A 36 -1.61 19.65 23.14
CA ASP A 36 -0.49 20.16 22.34
C ASP A 36 0.77 19.26 22.44
N LYS A 37 1.03 18.67 23.61
CA LYS A 37 2.12 17.71 23.78
C LYS A 37 1.88 16.42 22.99
N MET A 38 0.62 15.98 22.89
CA MET A 38 0.27 14.78 22.11
C MET A 38 0.49 15.00 20.62
N LYS A 39 0.11 16.18 20.10
CA LYS A 39 0.36 16.58 18.71
C LYS A 39 1.84 16.64 18.37
N GLU A 40 2.65 17.22 19.25
CA GLU A 40 4.11 17.31 19.07
C GLU A 40 4.75 15.91 18.96
N ILE A 41 4.36 14.99 19.84
CA ILE A 41 4.85 13.60 19.81
C ILE A 41 4.37 12.88 18.54
N ALA A 42 3.10 13.03 18.18
CA ALA A 42 2.52 12.43 16.98
C ALA A 42 3.24 12.91 15.71
N SER A 43 3.53 14.20 15.60
CA SER A 43 4.30 14.77 14.49
C SER A 43 5.72 14.16 14.39
N ALA A 44 6.42 13.98 15.52
CA ALA A 44 7.73 13.36 15.53
C ALA A 44 7.70 11.88 15.12
N ILE A 45 6.65 11.14 15.53
CA ILE A 45 6.42 9.75 15.12
C ILE A 45 6.14 9.70 13.62
N HIS A 46 5.27 10.56 13.11
CA HIS A 46 4.92 10.65 11.69
C HIS A 46 6.18 10.91 10.85
N GLU A 47 6.98 11.90 11.21
CA GLU A 47 8.22 12.20 10.49
C GLU A 47 9.19 11.00 10.49
N GLY A 48 9.40 10.38 11.64
CA GLY A 48 10.26 9.20 11.75
C GLY A 48 9.76 8.00 10.93
N ALA A 49 8.45 7.73 10.96
CA ALA A 49 7.82 6.65 10.20
C ALA A 49 7.94 6.87 8.70
N MET A 50 7.72 8.10 8.23
CA MET A 50 7.84 8.43 6.80
C MET A 50 9.28 8.33 6.30
N VAL A 51 10.27 8.72 7.12
CA VAL A 51 11.70 8.55 6.80
C VAL A 51 12.06 7.06 6.73
N PHE A 52 11.59 6.25 7.69
CA PHE A 52 11.79 4.80 7.69
C PHE A 52 11.21 4.15 6.42
N LEU A 53 9.96 4.48 6.06
CA LEU A 53 9.29 3.93 4.89
C LEU A 53 10.04 4.25 3.60
N GLN A 54 10.49 5.49 3.43
CA GLN A 54 11.25 5.88 2.25
C GLN A 54 12.56 5.10 2.14
N ARG A 55 13.24 4.87 3.27
CA ARG A 55 14.46 4.06 3.32
C ARG A 55 14.20 2.62 2.92
N GLU A 56 13.15 2.03 3.47
CA GLU A 56 12.73 0.65 3.19
C GLU A 56 12.33 0.49 1.72
N TYR A 57 11.49 1.39 1.19
CA TYR A 57 10.98 1.32 -0.18
C TYR A 57 12.09 1.47 -1.22
N ARG A 58 13.15 2.20 -0.90
CA ARG A 58 14.33 2.27 -1.77
C ARG A 58 15.02 0.92 -1.90
N ILE A 59 15.15 0.17 -0.81
CA ILE A 59 15.78 -1.16 -0.81
C ILE A 59 14.85 -2.17 -1.49
N ILE A 60 13.56 -2.16 -1.13
CA ILE A 60 12.55 -3.03 -1.74
C ILE A 60 12.45 -2.76 -3.25
N GLY A 61 12.52 -1.49 -3.69
CA GLY A 61 12.47 -1.15 -5.12
C GLY A 61 13.59 -1.79 -5.93
N ILE A 62 14.81 -1.86 -5.38
CA ILE A 62 15.93 -2.56 -6.02
C ILE A 62 15.65 -4.07 -6.07
N PHE A 63 15.16 -4.65 -4.98
CA PHE A 63 14.79 -6.07 -4.92
C PHE A 63 13.72 -6.42 -5.97
N VAL A 64 12.65 -5.63 -6.06
CA VAL A 64 11.56 -5.81 -7.04
C VAL A 64 12.10 -5.72 -8.46
N ALA A 65 12.99 -4.78 -8.76
CA ALA A 65 13.60 -4.64 -10.09
C ALA A 65 14.44 -5.88 -10.47
N VAL A 66 15.24 -6.41 -9.55
CA VAL A 66 16.04 -7.62 -9.78
C VAL A 66 15.12 -8.82 -10.05
N VAL A 67 14.11 -9.03 -9.21
CA VAL A 67 13.15 -10.14 -9.38
C VAL A 67 12.37 -10.02 -10.68
N PHE A 68 11.98 -8.80 -11.08
CA PHE A 68 11.30 -8.56 -12.36
C PHE A 68 12.14 -9.04 -13.56
N VAL A 69 13.44 -8.70 -13.60
CA VAL A 69 14.34 -9.13 -14.67
C VAL A 69 14.51 -10.65 -14.66
N LEU A 70 14.67 -11.26 -13.48
CA LEU A 70 14.78 -12.72 -13.35
C LEU A 70 13.51 -13.43 -13.84
N LEU A 71 12.33 -12.96 -13.44
CA LEU A 71 11.06 -13.56 -13.89
C LEU A 71 10.85 -13.40 -15.40
N GLY A 72 11.28 -12.27 -15.99
CA GLY A 72 11.19 -12.03 -17.43
C GLY A 72 12.08 -12.97 -18.25
N LEU A 73 13.29 -13.27 -17.76
CA LEU A 73 14.25 -14.14 -18.44
C LEU A 73 13.98 -15.64 -18.25
N PHE A 74 13.56 -16.05 -17.05
CA PHE A 74 13.43 -17.47 -16.70
C PHE A 74 12.01 -18.04 -16.85
N ILE A 75 10.97 -17.20 -16.83
CA ILE A 75 9.56 -17.66 -16.91
C ILE A 75 8.87 -17.02 -18.12
N SER A 76 8.49 -15.75 -18.00
CA SER A 76 7.80 -15.02 -19.06
C SER A 76 7.68 -13.54 -18.70
N TRP A 77 7.65 -12.69 -19.73
CA TRP A 77 7.41 -11.26 -19.56
C TRP A 77 6.01 -10.95 -19.00
N THR A 78 5.00 -11.78 -19.26
CA THR A 78 3.65 -11.59 -18.73
C THR A 78 3.61 -11.79 -17.21
N THR A 79 4.30 -12.81 -16.69
CA THR A 79 4.44 -13.03 -15.24
C THR A 79 5.21 -11.88 -14.56
N ALA A 80 6.27 -11.38 -15.20
CA ALA A 80 7.07 -10.28 -14.68
C ALA A 80 6.23 -8.99 -14.53
N VAL A 81 5.41 -8.66 -15.54
CA VAL A 81 4.52 -7.49 -15.48
C VAL A 81 3.45 -7.64 -14.39
N ALA A 82 2.84 -8.82 -14.26
CA ALA A 82 1.88 -9.10 -13.19
C ALA A 82 2.51 -8.95 -11.80
N TYR A 83 3.77 -9.38 -11.63
CA TYR A 83 4.53 -9.22 -10.40
C TYR A 83 4.76 -7.74 -10.04
N ILE A 84 5.21 -6.92 -11.00
CA ILE A 84 5.40 -5.48 -10.76
C ILE A 84 4.08 -4.78 -10.40
N ALA A 85 2.98 -5.13 -11.06
CA ALA A 85 1.66 -4.57 -10.73
C ALA A 85 1.26 -4.92 -9.28
N GLY A 86 1.46 -6.17 -8.86
CA GLY A 86 1.20 -6.59 -7.48
C GLY A 86 2.10 -5.90 -6.46
N ALA A 87 3.41 -5.81 -6.75
CA ALA A 87 4.37 -5.12 -5.90
C ALA A 87 4.01 -3.63 -5.73
N PHE A 88 3.59 -2.97 -6.80
CA PHE A 88 3.12 -1.58 -6.75
C PHE A 88 1.86 -1.41 -5.90
N CYS A 89 0.87 -2.29 -6.05
CA CYS A 89 -0.32 -2.31 -5.20
C CYS A 89 0.02 -2.53 -3.72
N SER A 90 0.98 -3.41 -3.41
CA SER A 90 1.42 -3.67 -2.03
C SER A 90 2.14 -2.46 -1.41
N MET A 91 3.05 -1.83 -2.14
CA MET A 91 3.74 -0.62 -1.68
C MET A 91 2.78 0.56 -1.47
N THR A 92 1.80 0.73 -2.36
CA THR A 92 0.81 1.81 -2.16
C THR A 92 -0.08 1.54 -0.94
N ALA A 93 -0.52 0.29 -0.73
CA ALA A 93 -1.27 -0.10 0.46
C ALA A 93 -0.48 0.14 1.77
N GLY A 94 0.81 -0.20 1.79
CA GLY A 94 1.67 0.06 2.95
C GLY A 94 1.85 1.56 3.26
N PHE A 95 2.03 2.38 2.22
CA PHE A 95 2.14 3.83 2.36
C PHE A 95 0.87 4.47 2.94
N PHE A 96 -0.30 4.11 2.40
CA PHE A 96 -1.59 4.63 2.91
C PHE A 96 -1.88 4.14 4.33
N GLY A 97 -1.52 2.89 4.65
CA GLY A 97 -1.65 2.35 6.00
C GLY A 97 -0.83 3.11 7.02
N MET A 98 0.45 3.37 6.74
CA MET A 98 1.31 4.16 7.62
C MET A 98 0.79 5.59 7.80
N LYS A 99 0.39 6.26 6.71
CA LYS A 99 -0.21 7.60 6.78
C LYS A 99 -1.52 7.66 7.57
N SER A 100 -2.26 6.56 7.65
CA SER A 100 -3.47 6.47 8.47
C SER A 100 -3.19 6.18 9.93
N ALA A 101 -2.05 5.56 10.24
CA ALA A 101 -1.68 5.17 11.61
C ALA A 101 -0.89 6.25 12.35
N THR A 102 -0.15 7.09 11.60
CA THR A 102 0.73 8.15 12.11
C THR A 102 0.29 9.50 11.60
#